data_AF-A0A0L7MB37-F1
#
_entry.id   AF-A0A0L7MB37-F1
#
_cell.length_a   1.000
_cell.length_b   1.000
_cell.length_c   1.000
_cell.angle_alpha   90.00
_cell.angle_beta   90.00
_cell.angle_gamma   90.00
#
_symmetry.space_group_name_H-M   'P 1'
#
loop_
_entity.id
_entity.type
_entity.pdbx_description
1 polymer ?
#
loop_
_entity_poly.entity_id
_entity_poly.type
_entity_poly.pdbx_seq_one_letter_code
_entity_poly.pdbx_strand_id
1 'polypeptide(L)'
;MMAAITLSSRPVYRAPTKGRDYLTARAAAKNEADAMLNKKYPRERPEYEQGFCYFSGWHWTEDKDLVRAHARLVRFILRSFRAAQRAQAQKELSNGK
;
A
#
# COMPACT_ATOMS: atom_id res chain seq x y z
N MET A 1 8.81 -37.39 22.35
CA MET A 1 7.95 -37.18 21.16
C MET A 1 8.11 -35.71 20.76
N MET A 2 8.75 -35.40 19.63
CA MET A 2 8.94 -34.01 19.18
C MET A 2 7.71 -33.52 18.40
N ALA A 3 7.30 -32.28 18.64
CA ALA A 3 6.18 -31.67 17.92
C ALA A 3 6.58 -31.38 16.46
N ALA A 4 5.72 -31.79 15.51
CA ALA A 4 5.95 -31.63 14.07
C ALA A 4 5.74 -30.19 13.54
N ILE A 5 5.33 -29.25 14.39
CA ILE A 5 5.00 -27.87 14.00
C ILE A 5 5.65 -26.86 14.95
N THR A 6 5.93 -25.64 14.44
CA THR A 6 6.51 -24.53 15.20
C THR A 6 5.75 -23.23 14.96
N LEU A 7 5.58 -22.43 16.02
CA LEU A 7 4.98 -21.09 15.94
C LEU A 7 6.08 -20.09 15.54
N SER A 8 5.85 -19.32 14.46
CA SER A 8 6.74 -18.24 14.02
C SER A 8 5.98 -16.93 13.96
N SER A 9 6.48 -15.90 14.65
CA SER A 9 5.98 -14.54 14.54
C SER A 9 6.80 -13.76 13.50
N ARG A 10 6.12 -12.90 12.73
CA ARG A 10 6.73 -12.03 11.73
C ARG A 10 6.12 -10.64 11.79
N PRO A 11 6.88 -9.58 11.50
CA PRO A 11 6.33 -8.23 11.45
C PRO A 11 5.26 -8.13 10.36
N VAL A 12 4.16 -7.49 10.70
CA VAL A 12 3.04 -7.19 9.80
C VAL A 12 2.96 -5.67 9.62
N TYR A 13 2.64 -5.25 8.40
CA TYR A 13 2.60 -3.86 7.99
C TYR A 13 1.16 -3.50 7.58
N ARG A 14 0.52 -2.62 8.37
CA ARG A 14 -0.84 -2.15 8.14
C ARG A 14 -0.87 -1.06 7.07
N ALA A 15 -1.74 -1.21 6.07
CA ALA A 15 -2.12 -0.16 5.14
C ALA A 15 -3.51 0.39 5.56
N PRO A 16 -3.58 1.54 6.24
CA PRO A 16 -4.82 2.00 6.88
C PRO A 16 -5.90 2.39 5.88
N THR A 17 -5.58 3.10 4.79
CA THR A 17 -6.56 3.48 3.76
C THR A 17 -7.08 2.24 3.02
N LYS A 18 -6.21 1.25 2.79
CA LYS A 18 -6.64 -0.02 2.19
C LYS A 18 -7.42 -0.91 3.16
N GLY A 19 -7.21 -0.73 4.47
CA GLY A 19 -7.81 -1.56 5.52
C GLY A 19 -7.21 -2.97 5.62
N ARG A 20 -6.00 -3.20 5.12
CA ARG A 20 -5.39 -4.54 5.03
C ARG A 20 -3.96 -4.58 5.57
N ASP A 21 -3.59 -5.79 6.00
CA ASP A 21 -2.27 -6.13 6.53
C ASP A 21 -1.42 -6.84 5.49
N TYR A 22 -0.12 -6.55 5.50
CA TYR A 22 0.84 -7.10 4.55
C TYR A 22 2.07 -7.63 5.27
N LEU A 23 2.71 -8.64 4.69
CA LEU A 23 3.95 -9.23 5.24
C LEU A 23 5.21 -8.44 4.88
N THR A 24 5.10 -7.41 4.03
CA THR A 24 6.23 -6.55 3.66
C THR A 24 5.83 -5.08 3.64
N ALA A 25 6.76 -4.21 4.08
CA ALA A 25 6.58 -2.76 4.04
C ALA A 25 6.30 -2.25 2.61
N ARG A 26 6.95 -2.84 1.60
CA ARG A 26 6.77 -2.47 0.19
C ARG A 26 5.36 -2.79 -0.30
N ALA A 27 4.83 -3.97 0.04
CA ALA A 27 3.46 -4.32 -0.33
C ALA A 27 2.44 -3.42 0.36
N ALA A 28 2.62 -3.13 1.66
CA ALA A 28 1.79 -2.18 2.38
C ALA A 28 1.80 -0.80 1.73
N ALA A 29 2.99 -0.24 1.48
CA ALA A 29 3.11 1.09 0.88
C ALA A 29 2.51 1.18 -0.54
N LYS A 30 2.68 0.14 -1.37
CA LYS A 30 2.05 0.06 -2.69
C LYS A 30 0.53 0.11 -2.56
N ASN A 31 -0.03 -0.79 -1.77
CA ASN A 31 -1.49 -0.91 -1.66
C ASN A 31 -2.13 0.28 -0.94
N GLU A 32 -1.40 0.93 -0.04
CA GLU A 32 -1.82 2.19 0.56
C GLU A 32 -1.88 3.31 -0.48
N ALA A 33 -0.84 3.46 -1.30
CA ALA A 33 -0.83 4.43 -2.39
C ALA A 33 -1.93 4.16 -3.43
N ASP A 34 -2.15 2.88 -3.79
CA ASP A 34 -3.27 2.46 -4.65
C ASP A 34 -4.62 2.88 -4.03
N ALA A 35 -4.82 2.65 -2.73
CA ALA A 35 -6.05 3.01 -2.04
C ALA A 35 -6.28 4.53 -1.98
N MET A 36 -5.21 5.30 -1.73
CA MET A 36 -5.26 6.76 -1.72
C MET A 36 -5.60 7.32 -3.11
N LEU A 37 -5.01 6.77 -4.19
CA LEU A 37 -5.35 7.17 -5.55
C LEU A 37 -6.75 6.75 -5.94
N ASN A 38 -7.17 5.53 -5.62
CA ASN A 38 -8.54 5.08 -5.89
C ASN A 38 -9.60 5.90 -5.15
N LYS A 39 -9.27 6.43 -3.96
CA LYS A 39 -10.15 7.34 -3.22
C LYS A 39 -10.28 8.70 -3.92
N LYS A 40 -9.20 9.19 -4.54
CA LYS A 40 -9.16 10.50 -5.21
C LYS A 40 -9.64 10.45 -6.67
N TYR A 41 -9.31 9.37 -7.36
CA TYR A 41 -9.62 9.07 -8.76
C TYR A 41 -10.30 7.70 -8.81
N PRO A 42 -11.59 7.63 -8.46
CA PRO A 42 -12.34 6.38 -8.51
C PRO A 42 -12.33 5.79 -9.92
N ARG A 43 -12.29 4.46 -10.00
CA ARG A 43 -12.41 3.76 -11.28
C ARG A 43 -13.80 4.02 -11.86
N GLU A 44 -13.85 4.47 -13.10
CA GLU A 44 -15.11 4.60 -13.82
C GLU A 44 -15.60 3.23 -14.28
N ARG A 45 -16.92 3.11 -14.39
CA ARG A 45 -17.54 1.87 -14.86
C ARG A 45 -17.57 1.87 -16.39
N PRO A 46 -17.43 0.70 -17.01
CA PRO A 46 -17.68 0.57 -18.43
C PRO A 46 -19.14 0.90 -18.74
N GLU A 47 -19.35 1.61 -19.84
CA GLU A 47 -20.67 1.95 -20.37
C GLU A 47 -20.95 1.12 -21.63
N TYR A 48 -22.20 0.65 -21.71
CA TYR A 48 -22.67 -0.23 -22.76
C TYR A 48 -23.91 0.35 -23.42
N GLU A 49 -23.99 0.26 -24.74
CA GLU A 49 -25.17 0.59 -25.52
C GLU A 49 -25.50 -0.58 -26.44
N GLN A 50 -26.75 -1.06 -26.40
CA GLN A 50 -27.23 -2.20 -27.21
C GLN A 50 -26.36 -3.48 -27.08
N GLY A 51 -25.75 -3.69 -25.90
CA GLY A 51 -24.86 -4.83 -25.65
C GLY A 51 -23.40 -4.62 -26.08
N PHE A 52 -23.07 -3.48 -26.70
CA PHE A 52 -21.71 -3.13 -27.10
C PHE A 52 -21.08 -2.16 -26.09
N CYS A 53 -19.85 -2.44 -25.68
CA CYS A 53 -19.06 -1.56 -24.83
C CYS A 53 -18.47 -0.43 -25.67
N TYR A 54 -19.04 0.77 -25.60
CA TYR A 54 -18.49 1.94 -26.31
C TYR A 54 -17.49 2.73 -25.45
N PHE A 55 -17.54 2.57 -24.13
CA PHE A 55 -16.57 3.16 -23.22
C PHE A 55 -16.19 2.15 -22.13
N SER A 56 -14.91 1.82 -22.02
CA SER A 56 -14.41 0.81 -21.07
C SER A 56 -14.32 1.31 -19.61
N GLY A 57 -14.65 2.59 -19.38
CA GLY A 57 -14.28 3.29 -18.16
C GLY A 57 -12.81 3.72 -18.20
N TRP A 58 -12.49 4.75 -17.42
CA TRP A 58 -11.13 5.19 -17.15
C TRP A 58 -10.64 4.75 -15.76
N HIS A 59 -9.35 4.46 -15.67
CA HIS A 59 -8.63 4.25 -14.42
C HIS A 59 -7.31 5.02 -14.41
N TRP A 60 -6.88 5.52 -13.24
CA TRP A 60 -5.65 6.33 -13.12
C TRP A 60 -4.38 5.64 -13.63
N THR A 61 -4.36 4.31 -13.76
CA THR A 61 -3.23 3.57 -14.34
C THR A 61 -3.03 3.84 -15.83
N GLU A 62 -4.03 4.39 -16.51
CA GLU A 62 -3.98 4.76 -17.92
C GLU A 62 -3.32 6.13 -18.13
N ASP A 63 -3.22 6.94 -17.07
CA ASP A 63 -2.57 8.25 -17.08
C ASP A 63 -1.11 8.16 -16.59
N LYS A 64 -0.17 8.54 -17.46
CA LYS A 64 1.28 8.47 -17.17
C LYS A 64 1.71 9.33 -15.98
N ASP A 65 1.08 10.49 -15.79
CA ASP A 65 1.42 11.40 -14.71
C ASP A 65 0.86 10.91 -13.38
N LEU A 66 -0.33 10.29 -13.38
CA LEU A 66 -0.86 9.62 -12.20
C LEU A 66 -0.07 8.36 -11.83
N VAL A 67 0.42 7.59 -12.80
CA VAL A 67 1.34 6.47 -12.54
C VAL A 67 2.65 6.96 -11.92
N ARG A 68 3.19 8.10 -12.37
CA ARG A 68 4.37 8.73 -11.75
C ARG A 68 4.06 9.23 -10.33
N ALA A 69 2.89 9.85 -10.14
CA ALA A 69 2.43 10.29 -8.82
C ALA A 69 2.29 9.10 -7.85
N HIS A 70 1.72 7.98 -8.31
CA HIS A 70 1.66 6.73 -7.56
C HIS A 70 3.05 6.27 -7.12
N ALA A 71 4.00 6.14 -8.07
CA ALA A 71 5.36 5.71 -7.76
C ALA A 71 6.06 6.64 -6.76
N ARG A 72 5.84 7.97 -6.86
CA ARG A 72 6.36 8.94 -5.89
C ARG A 72 5.72 8.77 -4.52
N LEU A 73 4.40 8.57 -4.46
CA LEU A 73 3.66 8.34 -3.22
C LEU A 73 4.16 7.09 -2.49
N VAL A 74 4.34 5.97 -3.21
CA VAL A 74 4.93 4.75 -2.64
C VAL A 74 6.31 5.02 -2.04
N ARG A 75 7.17 5.76 -2.73
CA ARG A 75 8.50 6.13 -2.22
C ARG A 75 8.40 7.01 -0.97
N PHE A 76 7.47 7.96 -0.94
CA PHE A 76 7.27 8.82 0.23
C PHE A 76 6.77 8.05 1.44
N ILE A 77 5.80 7.15 1.28
CA ILE A 77 5.29 6.29 2.36
C ILE A 77 6.40 5.38 2.90
N LEU A 78 7.20 4.76 2.03
CA LEU A 78 8.34 3.95 2.47
C LEU A 78 9.40 4.76 3.19
N ARG A 79 9.68 5.98 2.71
CA ARG A 79 10.66 6.86 3.33
C ARG A 79 10.20 7.32 4.71
N SER A 80 8.95 7.75 4.86
CA SER A 80 8.40 8.16 6.15
C SER A 80 8.35 7.00 7.14
N PHE A 81 7.93 5.82 6.70
CA PHE A 81 7.95 4.60 7.51
C PHE A 81 9.34 4.27 8.04
N ARG A 82 10.35 4.24 7.16
CA ARG A 82 11.75 3.95 7.56
C ARG A 82 12.31 5.01 8.51
N ALA A 83 11.98 6.28 8.29
CA ALA A 83 12.38 7.35 9.19
C ALA A 83 11.75 7.18 10.58
N ALA A 84 10.46 6.84 10.65
CA ALA A 84 9.76 6.56 11.90
C ALA A 84 10.36 5.36 12.64
N GLN A 85 10.67 4.26 11.94
CA GLN A 85 11.35 3.10 12.54
C GLN A 85 12.71 3.46 13.14
N ARG A 86 13.52 4.27 12.43
CA ARG A 86 14.83 4.72 12.94
C ARG A 86 14.68 5.60 14.17
N ALA A 87 13.72 6.53 14.16
CA ALA A 87 13.46 7.41 15.29
C ALA A 87 12.97 6.61 16.52
N GLN A 88 12.15 5.57 16.30
CA GLN A 88 11.71 4.68 17.37
C GLN A 88 12.90 3.89 17.95
N ALA A 89 13.74 3.30 17.10
CA ALA A 89 14.93 2.59 17.55
C ALA A 89 15.86 3.49 18.38
N GLN A 90 16.08 4.75 17.95
CA GLN A 90 16.88 5.73 18.69
C GLN A 90 16.27 6.07 20.06
N LYS A 91 14.95 6.22 20.15
CA LYS A 91 14.25 6.45 21.42
C LYS A 91 14.35 5.27 22.38
N GLU A 92 14.27 4.05 21.84
CA GLU A 92 14.44 2.83 22.64
C GLU A 92 15.87 2.73 23.19
N LEU A 93 16.87 3.08 22.38
CA LEU A 93 18.27 3.23 22.79
C LEU A 93 18.49 4.34 23.84
N SER A 94 17.74 5.45 23.77
CA SER A 94 17.91 6.56 24.73
C SER A 94 17.14 6.37 26.04
N ASN A 95 16.02 5.63 26.02
CA ASN A 95 15.12 5.47 27.17
C ASN A 95 15.38 4.21 28.00
N GLY A 96 16.27 3.31 27.57
CA GLY A 96 16.48 2.02 28.21
C GLY A 96 17.95 1.62 28.29
N LYS A 97 18.54 1.86 29.47
CA LYS A 97 19.82 1.32 29.99
C LYS A 97 21.10 1.71 29.23
#